data_AF-Q9FB99-F1
#
_entry.id   AF-Q9FB99-F1
#
_cell.length_a   1.000
_cell.length_b   1.000
_cell.length_c   1.000
_cell.angle_alpha   90.00
_cell.angle_beta   90.00
_cell.angle_gamma   90.00
#
_symmetry.space_group_name_H-M   'P 1'
#
loop_
_entity.id
_entity.type
_entity.pdbx_description
1 polymer ?
#
loop_
_entity_poly.entity_id
_entity_poly.type
_entity_poly.pdbx_seq_one_letter_code
_entity_poly.pdbx_strand_id
1 'polypeptide(L)' 'LKVIDVLKNPQLAEEDKILATPTLSKILPPPVRKIIGDLSDRERVLIGLDLLYEELNEEHWEE' A
#
# COMPACT_ATOMS: atom_id res chain seq x y z
N LEU A 1 -8.00 0.72 -5.52
CA LEU A 1 -7.82 0.60 -4.05
C LEU A 1 -8.86 -0.37 -3.50
N LYS A 2 -8.45 -1.37 -2.70
CA LYS A 2 -9.37 -2.31 -2.04
C LYS A 2 -9.21 -2.13 -0.53
N VAL A 3 -10.30 -1.83 0.17
CA VAL A 3 -10.32 -1.68 1.64
C VAL A 3 -10.96 -2.93 2.23
N ILE A 4 -10.24 -3.57 3.17
CA ILE A 4 -10.71 -4.77 3.85
C ILE A 4 -10.87 -4.42 5.33
N ASP A 5 -12.07 -4.63 5.85
CA ASP A 5 -12.34 -4.51 7.27
C ASP A 5 -12.03 -5.84 7.96
N VAL A 6 -11.01 -5.84 8.81
CA VAL A 6 -10.56 -7.02 9.55
C VAL A 6 -11.60 -7.51 10.56
N LEU A 7 -12.48 -6.64 11.04
CA LEU A 7 -13.55 -7.02 11.97
C LEU A 7 -14.66 -7.80 11.25
N LYS A 8 -14.86 -7.53 9.96
CA LYS A 8 -15.84 -8.23 9.12
C LYS A 8 -15.28 -9.50 8.49
N ASN A 9 -14.00 -9.48 8.09
CA ASN A 9 -13.34 -10.58 7.38
C ASN A 9 -11.97 -10.90 8.01
N PRO A 10 -11.93 -11.49 9.22
CA PRO A 10 -10.67 -11.80 9.89
C PRO A 10 -9.83 -12.83 9.13
N GLN A 11 -10.45 -13.70 8.33
CA GLN A 11 -9.75 -14.73 7.55
C GLN A 11 -8.76 -14.12 6.55
N LEU A 12 -9.15 -13.02 5.88
CA LEU A 12 -8.28 -12.32 4.93
C LEU A 12 -7.06 -11.71 5.64
N ALA A 13 -7.24 -11.21 6.86
CA ALA A 13 -6.14 -10.69 7.66
C ALA A 13 -5.15 -11.81 8.05
N GLU A 14 -5.66 -13.00 8.36
CA GLU A 14 -4.83 -14.17 8.68
C GLU A 14 -4.06 -14.69 7.45
N GLU A 15 -4.73 -14.81 6.30
CA GLU A 15 -4.12 -15.19 5.02
C GLU A 15 -2.97 -14.26 4.63
N ASP A 16 -3.17 -12.94 4.76
CA ASP A 16 -2.16 -11.92 4.48
C ASP A 16 -1.15 -11.70 5.63
N LYS A 17 -1.29 -12.46 6.73
CA LYS A 17 -0.47 -12.38 7.96
C LYS A 17 -0.39 -10.96 8.53
N ILE A 18 -1.52 -10.28 8.59
CA ILE A 18 -1.65 -8.93 9.13
C ILE A 18 -1.68 -8.99 10.65
N LEU A 19 -0.57 -8.61 11.27
CA LEU A 19 -0.41 -8.59 12.73
C LEU A 19 -0.88 -7.28 13.37
N ALA A 20 -0.97 -6.21 12.59
CA ALA A 20 -1.28 -4.88 13.07
C ALA A 20 -2.22 -4.15 12.11
N THR A 21 -3.05 -3.28 12.69
CA THR A 21 -3.93 -2.38 11.94
C THR A 21 -3.62 -0.93 12.31
N PRO A 22 -3.60 0.01 11.35
CA PRO A 22 -3.83 -0.16 9.91
C PRO A 22 -2.60 -0.73 9.16
N THR A 23 -2.84 -1.56 8.14
CA THR A 23 -1.80 -2.06 7.21
C THR A 23 -2.19 -1.76 5.76
N LEU A 24 -1.25 -1.25 4.99
CA LEU A 24 -1.37 -0.99 3.56
C LEU A 24 -0.43 -1.93 2.79
N SER A 25 -0.97 -2.65 1.81
CA SER A 25 -0.20 -3.61 1.00
C SER A 25 -0.31 -3.26 -0.48
N LYS A 26 0.83 -3.00 -1.12
CA LYS A 26 0.97 -2.88 -2.58
C LYS A 26 1.35 -4.24 -3.12
N ILE A 27 0.43 -4.87 -3.84
CA ILE A 27 0.63 -6.19 -4.46
C ILE A 27 1.23 -6.05 -5.86
N LEU A 28 0.87 -4.98 -6.58
CA LEU A 28 1.31 -4.70 -7.94
C LEU A 28 1.61 -3.20 -8.12
N PRO A 29 2.56 -2.84 -9.01
CA PRO A 29 3.57 -3.71 -9.64
C PRO A 29 4.53 -4.33 -8.59
N PRO A 30 5.17 -5.48 -8.89
CA PRO A 30 6.18 -6.06 -8.00
C PRO A 30 7.35 -5.09 -7.79
N PRO A 31 8.00 -5.08 -6.62
CA PRO A 31 7.87 -6.00 -5.49
C PRO A 31 6.68 -5.70 -4.56
N VAL A 32 6.14 -6.73 -3.90
CA VAL A 32 5.09 -6.56 -2.89
C VAL A 32 5.64 -5.80 -1.69
N ARG A 33 5.05 -4.65 -1.36
CA ARG A 33 5.44 -3.82 -0.21
C ARG A 33 4.29 -3.67 0.78
N LYS A 34 4.60 -3.76 2.08
CA LYS A 34 3.64 -3.61 3.17
C LYS A 34 4.10 -2.49 4.10
N ILE A 35 3.18 -1.61 4.49
CA ILE A 35 3.39 -0.53 5.44
C ILE A 35 2.39 -0.70 6.59
N ILE A 36 2.89 -0.62 7.82
CA ILE A 36 2.08 -0.68 9.03
C ILE A 36 2.13 0.69 9.68
N GLY A 37 0.98 1.25 10.04
CA GLY A 37 0.90 2.55 10.70
C GLY A 37 -0.35 3.34 10.30
N ASP A 38 -0.47 4.53 10.87
CA ASP A 38 -1.60 5.45 10.72
C ASP A 38 -1.62 6.21 9.38
N LEU A 39 -0.64 5.98 8.51
CA LEU A 39 -0.48 6.65 7.21
C LEU A 39 -0.40 8.20 7.32
N SER A 40 -0.13 8.75 8.51
CA SER A 40 -0.08 10.20 8.72
C SER A 40 1.09 10.87 7.98
N ASP A 41 2.19 10.14 7.79
CA ASP A 41 3.38 10.60 7.09
C ASP A 41 3.34 10.17 5.62
N ARG A 42 2.85 11.06 4.76
CA ARG A 42 2.73 10.83 3.32
C ARG A 42 4.07 10.50 2.67
N GLU A 43 5.15 11.14 3.11
CA GLU A 43 6.48 10.99 2.51
C GLU A 43 7.02 9.57 2.74
N ARG A 44 6.87 9.07 3.97
CA ARG A 44 7.21 7.68 4.31
C ARG A 44 6.33 6.65 3.63
N VAL A 45 5.04 6.96 3.45
CA VAL A 45 4.14 6.09 2.70
C VAL A 45 4.56 6.01 1.23
N LEU A 46 4.84 7.14 0.58
CA LEU A 46 5.28 7.18 -0.82
C LEU A 46 6.59 6.42 -1.04
N ILE A 47 7.60 6.64 -0.19
CA ILE A 47 8.88 5.93 -0.22
C ILE A 47 8.65 4.42 0.03
N GLY A 48 7.89 4.09 1.08
CA GLY A 48 7.61 2.71 1.44
C GLY A 48 6.83 1.93 0.37
N LEU A 49 6.04 2.61 -0.46
CA LEU A 49 5.29 2.00 -1.58
C LEU A 49 6.02 2.08 -2.93
N ASP A 50 7.22 2.66 -2.98
CA ASP A 50 7.96 2.92 -4.23
C ASP A 50 7.23 3.81 -5.24
N LEU A 51 6.31 4.65 -4.78
CA LEU A 51 5.48 5.45 -5.69
C LEU A 51 6.22 6.65 -6.28
N LEU A 52 7.45 6.93 -5.82
CA LEU A 52 8.31 7.99 -6.34
C LEU A 52 8.62 7.87 -7.84
N TYR A 53 8.43 6.69 -8.45
CA TYR A 53 8.69 6.47 -9.87
C TYR A 53 7.46 6.67 -10.78
N GLU A 54 6.23 6.62 -10.24
CA GLU A 54 5.02 6.77 -11.08
C GLU A 54 4.71 8.23 -11.40
N GLU A 55 4.94 9.18 -10.47
CA GLU A 55 4.77 10.62 -10.74
C GLU A 55 5.72 11.14 -11.84
N LEU A 56 6.93 10.57 -11.96
CA LEU A 56 7.89 10.94 -13.02
C LEU A 56 7.58 10.32 -14.39
N ASN A 57 6.75 9.27 -14.44
CA ASN A 57 6.35 8.62 -15.70
C ASN A 57 5.04 9.17 -16.27
N GLU A 58 4.17 9.78 -15.45
CA GLU A 58 2.94 10.40 -15.94
C GLU A 58 3.20 11.72 -16.69
N GLU A 59 4.31 12.42 -16.42
CA GLU A 59 4.72 13.61 -17.21
C GLU A 59 5.16 13.29 -18.65
N HIS A 60 5.30 12.02 -19.03
CA HIS A 60 5.75 11.60 -20.38
C HIS A 60 4.61 11.26 -21.37
N TRP A 61 3.35 11.51 -21.02
CA TRP A 61 2.19 11.24 -21.89
C TRP A 61 1.47 12.50 -22.42
N GLU A 62 2.12 13.65 -22.40
CA GLU A 62 1.68 14.84 -23.15
C GLU A 62 2.68 15.16 -24.29
N GLU A 63 2.67 14.34 -25.35
CA GLU A 63 3.09 14.76 -26.71
C GLU A 63 1.87 14.75 -27.64
#